data_AF-A0A945GRF5-F1
#
_entry.id   AF-A0A945GRF5-F1
#
_cell.length_a   1.000
_cell.length_b   1.000
_cell.length_c   1.000
_cell.angle_alpha   90.00
_cell.angle_beta   90.00
_cell.angle_gamma   90.00
#
_symmetry.space_group_name_H-M   'P 1'
#
loop_
_entity.id
_entity.type
_entity.pdbx_description
1 polymer ?
#
loop_
_entity_poly.entity_id
_entity_poly.type
_entity_poly.pdbx_seq_one_letter_code
_entity_poly.pdbx_strand_id
1 'polypeptide(L)' 'MPKIEKDRIERAARIYASNHDAGLALGIAPGSFGRLCRRYGVETPQARKKRRREHWRGERRGESL' A
#
# COMPACT_ATOMS: atom_id res chain seq x y z
N MET A 1 -22.36 4.01 -2.64
CA MET A 1 -21.03 4.34 -3.18
C MET A 1 -20.77 3.47 -4.40
N PRO A 2 -20.41 4.04 -5.56
CA PRO A 2 -20.03 3.23 -6.72
C PRO A 2 -18.86 2.32 -6.35
N LYS A 3 -18.88 1.08 -6.87
CA LYS A 3 -17.86 0.08 -6.58
C LYS A 3 -16.56 0.51 -7.27
N ILE A 4 -15.53 0.83 -6.49
CA ILE A 4 -14.21 1.09 -7.06
C ILE A 4 -13.67 -0.25 -7.57
N GLU A 5 -13.36 -0.27 -8.87
CA GLU A 5 -12.75 -1.39 -9.57
C GLU A 5 -11.41 -1.77 -8.92
N LYS A 6 -11.14 -3.07 -8.82
CA LYS A 6 -9.91 -3.59 -8.23
C LYS A 6 -8.66 -3.00 -8.89
N ASP A 7 -8.65 -2.89 -10.21
CA ASP A 7 -7.53 -2.34 -10.99
C ASP A 7 -7.12 -0.92 -10.53
N ARG A 8 -8.11 -0.05 -10.27
CA ARG A 8 -7.84 1.31 -9.78
C ARG A 8 -7.19 1.30 -8.40
N ILE A 9 -7.60 0.37 -7.54
CA ILE A 9 -7.05 0.21 -6.18
C ILE A 9 -5.62 -0.30 -6.26
N GLU A 10 -5.35 -1.28 -7.13
CA GLU A 10 -4.00 -1.81 -7.37
C GLU A 10 -3.07 -0.73 -7.91
N ARG A 11 -3.53 0.05 -8.89
CA ARG A 11 -2.75 1.15 -9.47
C ARG A 11 -2.45 2.23 -8.43
N ALA A 12 -3.44 2.62 -7.63
CA ALA A 12 -3.23 3.59 -6.55
C ALA A 12 -2.24 3.07 -5.49
N ALA A 13 -2.34 1.80 -5.12
CA ALA A 13 -1.43 1.19 -4.15
C ALA A 13 0.04 1.14 -4.63
N ARG A 14 0.24 1.03 -5.95
CA ARG A 14 1.58 1.03 -6.56
C ARG A 14 2.18 2.43 -6.70
N ILE A 15 1.40 3.39 -7.20
CA ILE A 15 1.87 4.74 -7.53
C ILE A 15 2.11 5.58 -6.26
N TYR A 16 1.19 5.53 -5.30
CA TYR A 16 1.24 6.42 -4.15
C TYR A 16 2.11 5.88 -3.00
N ALA A 17 2.69 6.81 -2.24
CA ALA A 17 3.57 6.50 -1.12
C ALA A 17 2.83 6.18 0.19
N SER A 18 1.56 6.59 0.30
CA SER A 18 0.76 6.44 1.51
C SER A 18 -0.70 6.07 1.21
N ASN A 19 -1.38 5.47 2.19
CA ASN A 19 -2.81 5.19 2.11
C ASN A 19 -3.64 6.48 2.04
N HIS A 20 -3.10 7.57 2.59
CA HIS A 20 -3.75 8.87 2.59
C HIS A 20 -3.83 9.45 1.17
N ASP A 21 -2.68 9.55 0.49
CA ASP A 21 -2.60 10.04 -0.89
C ASP A 21 -3.40 9.16 -1.86
N ALA A 22 -3.31 7.83 -1.69
CA ALA A 22 -4.07 6.89 -2.50
C ALA A 22 -5.58 7.04 -2.30
N GLY A 23 -6.04 7.31 -1.08
CA GLY A 23 -7.44 7.58 -0.78
C GLY A 23 -7.94 8.86 -1.45
N LEU A 24 -7.19 9.96 -1.30
CA LEU A 24 -7.52 11.24 -1.92
C LEU A 24 -7.57 11.14 -3.45
N ALA A 25 -6.62 10.44 -4.07
CA ALA A 25 -6.57 10.24 -5.51
C ALA A 25 -7.75 9.43 -6.07
N LEU A 26 -8.34 8.56 -5.26
CA LEU A 26 -9.54 7.79 -5.61
C LEU A 26 -10.85 8.49 -5.20
N GLY A 27 -10.77 9.70 -4.63
CA GLY A 27 -11.93 10.45 -4.15
C GLY A 27 -12.62 9.79 -2.94
N ILE A 28 -11.87 9.05 -2.12
CA ILE A 28 -12.37 8.40 -0.91
C ILE A 28 -11.72 8.97 0.35
N ALA A 29 -12.37 8.74 1.49
CA ALA A 29 -11.78 9.07 2.78
C ALA A 29 -10.40 8.37 2.95
N PRO A 30 -9.37 9.06 3.44
CA PRO A 30 -8.02 8.52 3.62
C PRO A 30 -7.97 7.20 4.41
N GLY A 31 -8.80 7.09 5.46
CA GLY A 31 -8.90 5.90 6.30
C GLY A 31 -9.64 4.71 5.67
N SER A 32 -10.27 4.90 4.51
CA SER A 32 -11.01 3.85 3.80
C SER A 32 -10.13 3.06 2.84
N PHE A 33 -9.04 3.64 2.33
CA PHE A 33 -8.17 2.98 1.36
C PHE A 33 -7.57 1.67 1.90
N GLY A 34 -7.08 1.67 3.14
CA GLY A 34 -6.53 0.46 3.77
C GLY A 34 -7.56 -0.67 3.92
N ARG A 35 -8.83 -0.33 4.19
CA ARG A 35 -9.92 -1.32 4.27
C ARG A 35 -10.25 -1.89 2.88
N LEU A 36 -10.23 -1.06 1.85
CA LEU A 36 -10.40 -1.47 0.46
C LEU A 36 -9.29 -2.44 0.02
N CYS A 37 -8.04 -2.10 0.30
CA CYS A 37 -6.91 -2.99 0.02
C CYS A 37 -7.09 -4.37 0.66
N ARG A 38 -7.46 -4.43 1.95
CA ARG A 38 -7.72 -5.71 2.64
C ARG A 38 -8.86 -6.50 1.99
N ARG A 39 -9.96 -5.84 1.64
CA ARG A 39 -11.11 -6.49 0.99
C ARG A 39 -10.72 -7.14 -0.35
N TYR A 40 -9.85 -6.50 -1.11
CA TYR A 40 -9.45 -6.97 -2.45
C TYR A 40 -8.13 -7.75 -2.47
N GLY A 41 -7.50 -8.01 -1.31
CA GLY A 41 -6.21 -8.69 -1.22
C GLY A 41 -5.03 -7.91 -1.80
N VAL A 42 -5.13 -6.57 -1.84
CA VAL A 42 -4.08 -5.69 -2.39
C VAL A 42 -3.13 -5.27 -1.27
N GLU A 43 -1.82 -5.35 -1.51
CA GLU A 43 -0.82 -4.82 -0.58
C GLU A 43 -0.94 -3.30 -0.46
N THR A 44 -1.00 -2.77 0.76
CA THR A 44 -1.06 -1.32 0.98
C THR A 44 0.30 -0.65 0.76
N PRO A 45 0.35 0.64 0.34
CA PRO A 45 1.57 1.43 0.29
C PRO A 45 2.43 1.34 1.57
N GLN A 46 1.77 1.38 2.73
CA GLN A 46 2.43 1.27 4.03
C GLN A 46 3.02 -0.12 4.29
N ALA A 47 2.28 -1.18 3.95
CA ALA A 47 2.78 -2.56 4.06
C ALA A 47 4.01 -2.77 3.16
N ARG A 48 3.94 -2.31 1.90
CA ARG A 48 5.07 -2.32 0.96
C ARG A 48 6.29 -1.59 1.52
N LYS A 49 6.09 -0.39 2.07
CA LYS A 49 7.16 0.41 2.69
C LYS A 49 7.77 -0.29 3.90
N LYS A 50 6.95 -0.94 4.73
CA LYS A 50 7.40 -1.73 5.88
C LYS A 50 8.22 -2.95 5.41
N ARG A 51 7.71 -3.74 4.47
CA ARG A 51 8.42 -4.88 3.87
C ARG A 51 9.76 -4.47 3.29
N ARG A 52 9.81 -3.37 2.52
CA ARG A 52 11.08 -2.84 1.98
C ARG A 52 12.05 -2.49 3.11
N ARG A 53 11.58 -1.84 4.18
CA ARG A 53 12.41 -1.51 5.35
C ARG A 53 12.92 -2.75 6.09
N GLU A 54 12.09 -3.77 6.22
CA GLU A 54 12.43 -5.06 6.83
C GLU A 54 13.46 -5.81 5.98
N HIS A 55 13.29 -5.82 4.65
CA HIS A 55 14.27 -6.34 3.71
C HIS A 55 15.64 -5.67 3.88
N TRP A 56 15.69 -4.33 3.86
CA TRP A 56 16.93 -3.57 4.11
C TRP A 56 17.54 -3.81 5.51
N ARG A 57 16.73 -4.15 6.50
CA ARG A 57 17.21 -4.49 7.86
C ARG A 57 17.73 -5.93 7.94
N GLY A 58 17.23 -6.83 7.10
CA GLY A 58 17.75 -8.18 6.93
C GLY A 58 19.07 -8.20 6.16
N GLU A 59 19.14 -7.46 5.06
CA GLU A 59 20.35 -7.33 4.21
C GLU A 59 21.55 -6.81 5.01
N ARG A 60 21.37 -5.73 5.79
CA ARG A 60 22.42 -5.19 6.68
C ARG A 60 22.82 -6.10 7.86
N ARG A 61 22.07 -7.18 8.12
CA ARG A 61 22.45 -8.21 9.12
C ARG A 61 23.10 -9.44 8.48
N GLY A 62 23.09 -9.54 7.15
CA GLY A 62 23.74 -10.61 6.38
C GLY A 62 25.13 -10.26 5.87
N GLU A 63 25.53 -8.99 5.86
CA GLU A 63 26.92 -8.57 5.63
C GLU A 63 27.74 -8.62 6.94
N SER A 64 27.85 -9.80 7.53
CA SER A 64 28.82 -10.16 8.58
C SER A 64 28.80 -11.68 8.73
N LEU A 65 29.23 -12.40 7.69
CA LEU A 65 29.71 -13.78 7.74
C LEU A 65 30.48 -14.11 6.46
#